data_AF-A0A2T6KD36-F1
#
_entry.id   AF-A0A2T6KD36-F1
#
_cell.length_a   1.000
_cell.length_b   1.000
_cell.length_c   1.000
_cell.angle_alpha   90.00
_cell.angle_beta   90.00
_cell.angle_gamma   90.00
#
_symmetry.space_group_name_H-M   'P 1'
#
loop_
_entity.id
_entity.type
_entity.pdbx_description
1 polymer ?
#
loop_
_entity_poly.entity_id
_entity_poly.type
_entity_poly.pdbx_seq_one_letter_code
_entity_poly.pdbx_strand_id
1 'polypeptide(L)' 'MRSLDKKVILLGHIKLKQKIMYNRAMKLGRTHSSVILCSQELDILLNKYQDLQMAENHYSKVS' A
#
# COMPACT_ATOMS: atom_id res chain seq x y z
N MET A 1 -19.77 -5.95 -3.59
CA MET A 1 -18.85 -5.26 -2.66
C MET A 1 -18.64 -3.84 -3.18
N ARG A 2 -18.90 -2.82 -2.35
CA ARG A 2 -18.83 -1.41 -2.75
C ARG A 2 -17.36 -0.98 -2.87
N SER A 3 -17.08 0.04 -3.68
CA SER A 3 -15.71 0.54 -3.93
C SER A 3 -14.98 0.97 -2.64
N LEU A 4 -15.72 1.50 -1.67
CA LEU A 4 -15.23 1.88 -0.33
C LEU A 4 -14.62 0.69 0.43
N ASP A 5 -15.20 -0.51 0.31
CA ASP A 5 -14.73 -1.71 1.02
C ASP A 5 -13.32 -2.12 0.53
N LYS A 6 -13.08 -2.01 -0.78
CA LYS A 6 -11.78 -2.36 -1.39
C LYS A 6 -10.66 -1.44 -0.91
N LYS A 7 -10.96 -0.14 -0.77
CA LYS A 7 -10.00 0.88 -0.31
C LYS A 7 -9.61 0.67 1.15
N VAL A 8 -10.58 0.35 2.00
CA VAL A 8 -10.36 0.06 3.43
C VAL A 8 -9.50 -1.20 3.59
N ILE A 9 -9.82 -2.27 2.86
CA ILE A 9 -9.04 -3.52 2.86
C ILE A 9 -7.59 -3.25 2.42
N LEU A 10 -7.42 -2.51 1.32
CA LEU A 10 -6.10 -2.18 0.79
C LEU A 10 -5.28 -1.33 1.76
N LEU A 11 -5.91 -0.35 2.43
CA LEU A 11 -5.27 0.45 3.47
C LEU A 11 -4.82 -0.41 4.67
N GLY A 12 -5.61 -1.41 5.04
CA GLY A 12 -5.23 -2.40 6.06
C GLY A 12 -3.98 -3.18 5.66
N HIS A 13 -3.90 -3.64 4.40
CA HIS A 13 -2.74 -4.36 3.87
C HIS A 13 -1.49 -3.48 3.86
N ILE A 14 -1.61 -2.21 3.46
CA ILE A 14 -0.51 -1.22 3.48
C ILE A 14 0.05 -1.07 4.89
N LYS A 15 -0.81 -0.83 5.89
CA LYS A 15 -0.39 -0.67 7.30
C LYS A 15 0.30 -1.92 7.85
N LEU A 16 -0.24 -3.10 7.55
CA LEU A 16 0.37 -4.37 7.96
C LEU A 16 1.75 -4.55 7.32
N LYS A 17 1.88 -4.29 6.01
CA LYS A 17 3.14 -4.43 5.28
C LYS A 17 4.20 -3.43 5.77
N GLN A 18 3.81 -2.18 6.05
CA GLN A 18 4.68 -1.18 6.68
C GLN A 18 5.24 -1.68 8.01
N LYS A 19 4.39 -2.22 8.90
CA LYS A 19 4.83 -2.76 10.20
C LYS A 19 5.83 -3.91 10.02
N ILE A 20 5.60 -4.80 9.06
CA ILE A 20 6.52 -5.89 8.73
C ILE A 20 7.87 -5.35 8.23
N MET A 21 7.85 -4.38 7.30
CA MET A 21 9.06 -3.75 6.76
C MET A 21 9.89 -3.10 7.86
N TYR A 22 9.27 -2.30 8.74
CA TYR A 22 9.97 -1.66 9.86
C TYR A 22 10.57 -2.68 10.82
N ASN A 23 9.82 -3.72 11.19
CA ASN A 23 10.33 -4.79 12.06
C ASN A 23 11.53 -5.52 11.43
N ARG A 24 11.51 -5.76 10.11
CA ARG A 24 12.65 -6.36 9.40
C ARG A 24 13.83 -5.41 9.33
N ALA A 25 13.61 -4.13 9.04
CA ALA A 25 14.65 -3.11 8.99
C ALA A 25 15.35 -2.94 10.35
N MET A 26 14.60 -3.01 11.44
CA MET A 26 15.18 -2.98 12.79
C MET A 26 16.04 -4.21 13.10
N LYS A 27 15.63 -5.40 12.63
CA LYS A 27 16.35 -6.66 12.92
C LYS A 27 17.54 -6.92 12.01
N LEU A 28 17.44 -6.53 10.75
CA LEU A 28 18.36 -6.95 9.67
C LEU A 28 19.11 -5.78 9.02
N GLY A 29 18.70 -4.54 9.31
CA GLY A 29 19.20 -3.35 8.61
C GLY A 29 18.37 -2.99 7.37
N ARG A 30 18.45 -1.73 6.96
CA ARG A 30 17.58 -1.16 5.90
C ARG A 30 17.89 -1.68 4.49
N THR A 31 19.14 -2.03 4.23
CA THR A 31 19.63 -2.51 2.93
C THR A 31 19.54 -4.04 2.79
N HIS A 32 19.08 -4.73 3.83
CA HIS A 32 18.90 -6.17 3.75
C HIS A 32 17.88 -6.52 2.66
N SER A 33 18.17 -7.55 1.87
CA SER A 33 17.34 -7.96 0.71
C SER A 33 15.87 -8.15 1.07
N SER A 34 15.58 -8.74 2.24
CA SER A 34 14.21 -8.95 2.73
C SER A 34 13.45 -7.66 3.10
N VAL A 35 14.17 -6.56 3.35
CA VAL A 35 13.60 -5.22 3.59
C VAL A 35 13.36 -4.51 2.28
N ILE A 36 14.31 -4.60 1.33
CA ILE A 36 14.17 -4.07 -0.04
C ILE A 36 12.98 -4.74 -0.75
N LEU A 37 12.87 -6.06 -0.69
CA LEU A 37 11.71 -6.77 -1.25
C LEU A 37 10.40 -6.31 -0.58
N CYS A 38 10.43 -6.10 0.74
CA CYS A 38 9.24 -5.64 1.46
C CYS A 38 8.83 -4.21 1.07
N SER A 39 9.79 -3.32 0.80
CA SER A 39 9.52 -1.96 0.31
C SER A 39 8.92 -1.99 -1.09
N GLN A 40 9.46 -2.83 -1.99
CA GLN A 40 8.91 -3.00 -3.35
C GLN A 40 7.47 -3.52 -3.33
N GLU A 41 7.18 -4.50 -2.48
CA GLU A 41 5.81 -5.00 -2.30
C GLU A 41 4.87 -3.93 -1.72
N LEU A 42 5.38 -3.09 -0.81
CA LEU A 42 4.63 -1.98 -0.24
C LEU A 42 4.33 -0.90 -1.31
N ASP A 43 5.29 -0.58 -2.17
CA ASP A 43 5.11 0.37 -3.28
C ASP A 43 4.00 -0.09 -4.23
N ILE A 44 3.94 -1.38 -4.56
CA ILE A 44 2.85 -1.93 -5.39
C ILE A 44 1.47 -1.68 -4.73
N LEU A 45 1.36 -1.83 -3.42
CA LEU A 45 0.11 -1.59 -2.69
C LEU A 45 -0.24 -0.10 -2.67
N LEU A 46 0.75 0.76 -2.48
CA LEU A 46 0.58 2.22 -2.50
C LEU A 46 0.12 2.71 -3.88
N ASN A 47 0.74 2.20 -4.95
CA ASN A 47 0.35 2.54 -6.32
C ASN A 47 -1.11 2.14 -6.59
N LYS A 48 -1.51 0.91 -6.21
CA LYS A 48 -2.91 0.48 -6.33
C LYS A 48 -3.88 1.36 -5.55
N TYR A 49 -3.49 1.84 -4.37
CA TYR A 49 -4.32 2.73 -3.57
C TYR A 49 -4.46 4.10 -4.24
N GLN A 50 -3.37 4.61 -4.81
CA GLN A 50 -3.38 5.85 -5.58
C GLN A 50 -4.27 5.75 -6.83
N ASP A 51 -4.19 4.64 -7.57
CA ASP A 51 -5.05 4.43 -8.75
C ASP A 51 -6.53 4.45 -8.38
N LEU A 52 -6.91 3.81 -7.25
CA LEU A 52 -8.28 3.83 -6.75
C LEU A 52 -8.74 5.24 -6.36
N GLN A 53 -7.86 6.06 -5.77
CA GLN A 53 -8.15 7.46 -5.44
C GLN A 53 -8.34 8.31 -6.70
N MET A 54 -7.50 8.10 -7.71
CA MET A 54 -7.58 8.84 -8.97
C MET A 54 -8.83 8.48 -9.77
N ALA A 55 -9.22 7.20 -9.80
CA ALA A 55 -10.45 6.75 -10.43
C ALA A 55 -11.71 7.35 -9.77
N GLU A 56 -11.73 7.45 -8.44
CA GLU A 56 -12.82 8.08 -7.68
C GLU A 56 -12.92 9.59 -7.99
N ASN A 57 -11.80 10.30 -8.05
CA ASN A 57 -11.76 11.72 -8.38
C ASN A 57 -12.14 12.03 -9.84
N HIS A 58 -11.90 11.10 -10.77
CA HIS A 58 -12.28 11.28 -12.18
C HIS A 58 -13.79 11.06 -12.40
N TYR A 59 -14.43 10.21 -11.59
CA TYR A 59 -15.88 10.00 -11.63
C TYR A 59 -16.65 11.21 -11.05
N SER A 60 -16.15 11.82 -9.97
CA SER A 60 -16.77 12.99 -9.32
C SER A 60 -16.67 14.31 -10.10
N LYS A 61 -15.92 14.37 -11.20
CA LYS A 61 -15.77 15.57 -12.05
C LYS A 61 -16.59 15.51 -13.34
N VAL A 62 -17.24 14.38 -13.63
CA VAL A 62 -18.01 14.13 -14.87
C VAL A 62 -19.51 13.95 -14.57
N SER A 63 -19.94 14.11 -13.32
CA SER A 63 -21.35 14.21 -12.89
C SER A 63 -21.69 15.61 -12.42
#